data_AF-A0A2T0TH71-F1
#
_entry.id   AF-A0A2T0TH71-F1
#
_cell.length_a   1.000
_cell.length_b   1.000
_cell.length_c   1.000
_cell.angle_alpha   90.00
_cell.angle_beta   90.00
_cell.angle_gamma   90.00
#
_symmetry.space_group_name_H-M   'P 1'
#
loop_
_entity.id
_entity.type
_entity.pdbx_description
1 polymer ?
#
loop_
_entity_poly.entity_id
_entity_poly.type
_entity_poly.pdbx_seq_one_letter_code
_entity_poly.pdbx_strand_id
1 'polypeptide(L)'
;MVFAEKSVITTTMDDIAKAARVTVYAHFPGEGDVVRALSERVYEVPERTCSEPAALPAWTRPVVRAWLDDVVVLWREIAPILRVVRVAGFVQARIRYVEEHERFARLLTGDLRRWDGEPGPRAQQRALMALVHVESTLTAWIAAELPLGPSGPPDLPADSLRHLLAPAVQD
;
A
#
# COMPACT_ATOMS: atom_id res chain seq x y z
N MET A 1 -13.22 45.62 27.99
CA MET A 1 -12.66 45.49 26.63
C MET A 1 -11.20 45.09 26.75
N VAL A 2 -10.88 43.80 26.57
CA VAL A 2 -9.58 43.26 26.16
C VAL A 2 -9.87 41.96 25.38
N PHE A 3 -9.51 42.01 24.09
CA PHE A 3 -9.24 40.97 23.08
C PHE A 3 -9.25 39.52 23.57
N ALA A 4 -10.09 38.61 23.05
CA ALA A 4 -9.97 37.96 21.74
C ALA A 4 -8.63 37.23 21.53
N GLU A 5 -8.57 35.95 21.89
CA GLU A 5 -7.82 34.97 21.09
C GLU A 5 -8.37 33.57 21.34
N LYS A 6 -8.99 33.03 20.28
CA LYS A 6 -9.37 31.63 20.16
C LYS A 6 -8.09 30.79 20.28
N SER A 7 -7.97 30.01 21.35
CA SER A 7 -7.06 28.87 21.36
C SER A 7 -7.61 27.82 20.38
N VAL A 8 -7.09 27.93 19.16
CA VAL A 8 -7.17 26.93 18.11
C VAL A 8 -6.07 25.91 18.40
N ILE A 9 -6.43 24.63 18.32
CA ILE A 9 -5.57 23.42 18.32
C ILE A 9 -5.15 22.89 19.71
N THR A 10 -5.97 22.00 20.25
CA THR A 10 -5.51 20.69 20.75
C THR A 10 -6.47 19.60 20.28
N THR A 11 -6.83 19.63 18.99
CA THR A 11 -7.42 18.44 18.37
C THR A 11 -6.28 17.47 18.15
N THR A 12 -6.18 16.45 19.00
CA THR A 12 -5.18 15.40 18.85
C THR A 12 -5.55 14.48 17.68
N MET A 13 -4.57 13.75 17.13
CA MET A 13 -4.87 12.72 16.11
C MET A 13 -5.88 11.69 16.62
N ASP A 14 -5.92 11.44 17.94
CA ASP A 14 -6.93 10.60 18.58
C ASP A 14 -8.32 11.23 18.58
N ASP A 15 -8.44 12.54 18.72
CA ASP A 15 -9.73 13.25 18.61
C ASP A 15 -10.25 13.25 17.16
N ILE A 16 -9.36 13.41 16.18
CA ILE A 16 -9.69 13.28 14.75
C ILE A 16 -10.10 11.84 14.44
N ALA A 17 -9.36 10.86 14.94
CA ALA A 17 -9.65 9.44 14.77
C ALA A 17 -10.99 9.06 15.42
N LYS A 18 -11.25 9.55 16.64
CA LYS A 18 -12.51 9.32 17.36
C LYS A 18 -13.68 10.01 16.67
N ALA A 19 -13.52 11.25 16.19
CA ALA A 19 -14.54 11.94 15.43
C ALA A 19 -14.82 11.25 14.09
N ALA A 20 -13.79 10.85 13.35
CA ALA A 20 -13.94 10.09 12.10
C ALA A 20 -14.65 8.76 12.33
N ARG A 21 -14.29 8.04 13.41
CA ARG A 21 -14.95 6.80 13.82
C ARG A 21 -16.43 7.04 14.14
N VAL A 22 -16.75 8.07 14.92
CA VAL A 22 -18.13 8.46 15.24
C VAL A 22 -18.92 8.87 13.99
N THR A 23 -18.34 9.65 13.08
CA THR A 23 -19.00 10.08 11.84
C THR A 23 -19.22 8.91 10.89
N VAL A 24 -18.26 8.02 10.72
CA VAL A 24 -18.43 6.79 9.94
C VAL A 24 -19.56 5.96 10.54
N TYR A 25 -19.58 5.74 11.85
CA TYR A 25 -20.64 4.93 12.46
C TYR A 25 -22.01 5.60 12.54
N ALA A 26 -22.09 6.93 12.48
CA ALA A 26 -23.37 7.66 12.46
C ALA A 26 -24.14 7.53 11.14
N HIS A 27 -23.47 7.19 10.03
CA HIS A 27 -24.07 7.16 8.70
C HIS A 27 -24.37 5.75 8.16
N PHE A 28 -24.04 4.67 8.90
CA PHE A 28 -24.23 3.31 8.41
C PHE A 28 -24.82 2.36 9.47
N PRO A 29 -25.70 1.41 9.08
CA PRO A 29 -26.52 0.65 10.04
C PRO A 29 -25.77 -0.47 10.77
N GLY A 30 -24.47 -0.68 10.50
CA GLY A 30 -23.65 -1.73 11.11
C GLY A 30 -22.14 -1.51 10.95
N GLU A 31 -21.40 -1.60 12.06
CA GLU A 31 -19.96 -1.32 12.19
C GLU A 31 -19.06 -2.20 11.28
N GLY A 32 -19.47 -3.43 10.97
CA GLY A 32 -18.65 -4.39 10.19
C GLY A 32 -18.72 -4.22 8.68
N ASP A 33 -19.84 -3.74 8.12
CA ASP A 33 -20.07 -3.78 6.67
C ASP A 33 -19.36 -2.65 5.91
N VAL A 34 -19.24 -1.47 6.52
CA VAL A 34 -18.53 -0.32 5.94
C VAL A 34 -17.04 -0.57 5.91
N VAL A 35 -16.53 -1.02 7.05
CA VAL A 35 -15.13 -1.36 7.29
C VAL A 35 -14.74 -2.46 6.29
N ARG A 36 -15.57 -3.50 6.13
CA ARG A 36 -15.41 -4.53 5.09
C ARG A 36 -15.39 -3.97 3.66
N ALA A 37 -16.35 -3.13 3.27
CA ALA A 37 -16.43 -2.54 1.93
C ALA A 37 -15.25 -1.61 1.62
N LEU A 38 -14.79 -0.82 2.60
CA LEU A 38 -13.60 0.01 2.47
C LEU A 38 -12.34 -0.85 2.31
N SER A 39 -12.24 -1.98 3.02
CA SER A 39 -11.14 -2.91 2.81
C SER A 39 -11.17 -3.60 1.45
N GLU A 40 -12.34 -3.95 0.92
CA GLU A 40 -12.46 -4.47 -0.45
C GLU A 40 -11.84 -3.49 -1.45
N ARG A 41 -12.18 -2.20 -1.33
CA ARG A 41 -11.62 -1.14 -2.17
C ARG A 41 -10.11 -0.92 -1.98
N VAL A 42 -9.59 -1.16 -0.78
CA VAL A 42 -8.14 -1.14 -0.53
C VAL A 42 -7.43 -2.28 -1.25
N TYR A 43 -8.02 -3.48 -1.33
CA TYR A 43 -7.40 -4.63 -1.99
C TYR A 43 -7.52 -4.62 -3.53
N GLU A 44 -8.48 -3.88 -4.10
CA GLU A 44 -8.58 -3.66 -5.56
C GLU A 44 -7.33 -2.96 -6.14
N VAL A 45 -6.67 -2.09 -5.37
CA VAL A 45 -5.48 -1.35 -5.82
C VAL A 45 -4.25 -2.26 -5.94
N PRO A 46 -3.84 -3.02 -4.91
CA PRO A 46 -2.81 -4.05 -5.01
C PRO A 46 -3.06 -5.01 -6.17
N GLU A 47 -4.30 -5.46 -6.39
CA GLU A 47 -4.63 -6.34 -7.52
C GLU A 47 -4.30 -5.71 -8.87
N ARG A 48 -4.75 -4.48 -9.10
CA ARG A 48 -4.44 -3.75 -10.33
C ARG A 48 -2.93 -3.54 -10.49
N THR A 49 -2.27 -3.09 -9.44
CA THR A 49 -0.81 -2.82 -9.45
C THR A 49 0.03 -4.08 -9.61
N CYS A 50 -0.46 -5.27 -9.28
CA CYS A 50 0.28 -6.52 -9.53
C CYS A 50 0.01 -7.09 -10.93
N SER A 51 -1.22 -6.92 -11.42
CA SER A 51 -1.68 -7.45 -12.72
C SER A 51 -0.95 -6.82 -13.90
N GLU A 52 -0.79 -5.50 -13.88
CA GLU A 52 -0.14 -4.73 -14.95
C GLU A 52 1.33 -5.14 -15.15
N PRO A 53 2.23 -5.15 -14.14
CA PRO A 53 3.60 -5.59 -14.32
C PRO A 53 3.71 -7.09 -14.59
N ALA A 54 2.85 -7.94 -14.02
CA ALA A 54 2.90 -9.37 -14.31
C ALA A 54 2.67 -9.69 -15.80
N ALA A 55 1.84 -8.89 -16.47
CA ALA A 55 1.56 -9.00 -17.90
C ALA A 55 2.69 -8.47 -18.81
N LEU A 56 3.69 -7.78 -18.26
CA LEU A 56 4.79 -7.24 -19.07
C LEU A 56 5.77 -8.35 -19.50
N PRO A 57 6.18 -8.38 -20.78
CA PRO A 57 7.05 -9.45 -21.30
C PRO A 57 8.47 -9.41 -20.70
N ALA A 58 8.91 -8.24 -20.23
CA ALA A 58 10.20 -8.05 -19.58
C ALA A 58 10.08 -7.02 -18.47
N TRP A 59 10.78 -7.24 -17.36
CA TRP A 59 10.96 -6.23 -16.33
C TRP A 59 12.33 -5.62 -16.53
N THR A 60 12.37 -4.37 -17.00
CA THR A 60 13.60 -3.59 -17.06
C THR A 60 13.59 -2.54 -15.95
N ARG A 61 14.75 -1.97 -15.63
CA ARG A 61 14.83 -0.91 -14.61
C ARG A 61 13.89 0.28 -14.90
N PRO A 62 13.79 0.80 -16.14
CA PRO A 62 12.83 1.85 -16.48
C PRO A 62 11.37 1.40 -16.29
N VAL A 63 11.05 0.15 -16.61
CA VAL A 63 9.69 -0.41 -16.47
C VAL A 63 9.28 -0.51 -15.01
N VAL A 64 10.15 -1.08 -14.15
CA VAL A 64 9.88 -1.17 -12.70
C VAL A 64 9.74 0.22 -12.10
N ARG A 65 10.50 1.20 -12.59
CA ARG A 65 10.37 2.58 -12.13
C ARG A 65 9.03 3.20 -12.54
N ALA A 66 8.66 3.12 -13.82
CA ALA A 66 7.38 3.65 -14.31
C ALA A 66 6.20 3.03 -13.56
N TRP A 67 6.25 1.71 -13.33
CA TRP A 67 5.27 1.01 -12.50
C TRP A 67 5.19 1.57 -11.08
N LEU A 68 6.32 1.82 -10.42
CA LEU A 68 6.32 2.39 -9.07
C LEU A 68 5.73 3.81 -9.04
N ASP A 69 6.00 4.62 -10.07
CA ASP A 69 5.42 5.95 -10.19
C ASP A 69 3.88 5.88 -10.32
N ASP A 70 3.35 4.90 -11.06
CA ASP A 70 1.90 4.65 -11.16
C ASP A 70 1.31 4.14 -9.83
N VAL A 71 2.01 3.25 -9.12
CA VAL A 71 1.61 2.76 -7.79
C VAL A 71 1.53 3.93 -6.81
N VAL A 72 2.46 4.89 -6.86
CA VAL A 72 2.44 6.10 -6.01
C VAL A 72 1.18 6.93 -6.26
N VAL A 73 0.77 7.11 -7.52
CA VAL A 73 -0.46 7.83 -7.87
C VAL A 73 -1.67 7.12 -7.25
N LEU A 74 -1.80 5.82 -7.45
CA LEU A 74 -2.89 5.03 -6.89
C LEU A 74 -2.90 5.04 -5.36
N TRP A 75 -1.73 4.99 -4.72
CA TRP A 75 -1.62 5.04 -3.26
C TRP A 75 -2.10 6.37 -2.68
N ARG A 76 -1.86 7.48 -3.40
CA ARG A 76 -2.38 8.81 -3.01
C ARG A 76 -3.89 8.87 -3.11
N GLU A 77 -4.48 8.24 -4.12
CA GLU A 77 -5.94 8.17 -4.28
C GLU A 77 -6.62 7.42 -3.13
N ILE A 78 -6.01 6.31 -2.66
CA ILE A 78 -6.58 5.50 -1.56
C ILE A 78 -6.12 5.93 -0.15
N ALA A 79 -5.17 6.85 -0.03
CA ALA A 79 -4.63 7.28 1.26
C ALA A 79 -5.69 7.75 2.27
N PRO A 80 -6.76 8.47 1.89
CA PRO A 80 -7.85 8.81 2.81
C PRO A 80 -8.57 7.57 3.35
N ILE A 81 -8.78 6.55 2.52
CA ILE A 81 -9.43 5.29 2.90
C ILE A 81 -8.54 4.52 3.87
N LEU A 82 -7.24 4.41 3.57
CA LEU A 82 -6.25 3.74 4.43
C LEU A 82 -6.20 4.36 5.84
N ARG A 83 -6.34 5.69 5.94
CA ARG A 83 -6.40 6.40 7.23
C ARG A 83 -7.63 6.01 8.05
N VAL A 84 -8.80 5.96 7.41
CA VAL A 84 -10.05 5.55 8.05
C VAL A 84 -9.98 4.08 8.51
N VAL A 85 -9.52 3.19 7.64
CA VAL A 85 -9.35 1.75 7.93
C VAL A 85 -8.38 1.51 9.09
N ARG A 86 -7.25 2.24 9.13
CA ARG A 86 -6.27 2.16 10.22
C ARG A 86 -6.89 2.59 11.56
N VAL A 87 -7.58 3.71 11.57
CA VAL A 87 -8.27 4.22 12.75
C VAL A 87 -9.37 3.27 13.23
N ALA A 88 -10.05 2.57 12.33
CA ALA A 88 -11.12 1.64 12.68
C ALA A 88 -10.66 0.34 13.38
N GLY A 89 -9.35 0.05 13.46
CA GLY A 89 -8.83 -1.08 14.26
C GLY A 89 -9.12 -2.45 13.65
N PHE A 90 -8.71 -2.64 12.40
CA PHE A 90 -9.08 -3.80 11.57
C PHE A 90 -8.38 -5.12 11.97
N VAL A 91 -8.98 -5.89 12.89
CA VAL A 91 -8.47 -7.23 13.29
C VAL A 91 -8.88 -8.33 12.30
N GLN A 92 -10.04 -8.19 11.63
CA GLN A 92 -10.58 -9.16 10.67
C GLN A 92 -9.85 -9.18 9.31
N ALA A 93 -8.97 -8.20 9.07
CA ALA A 93 -8.19 -8.08 7.83
C ALA A 93 -7.02 -9.07 7.76
N ARG A 94 -6.54 -9.63 8.88
CA ARG A 94 -5.23 -10.30 8.89
C ARG A 94 -5.17 -11.60 8.08
N ILE A 95 -6.24 -12.40 8.08
CA ILE A 95 -6.26 -13.66 7.29
C ILE A 95 -6.36 -13.33 5.80
N ARG A 96 -7.31 -12.45 5.43
CA ARG A 96 -7.47 -11.98 4.04
C ARG A 96 -6.20 -11.29 3.52
N TYR A 97 -5.53 -10.53 4.38
CA TYR A 97 -4.24 -9.90 4.06
C TYR A 97 -3.23 -10.93 3.60
N VAL A 98 -3.03 -12.01 4.35
CA VAL A 98 -2.08 -13.07 3.98
C VAL A 98 -2.48 -13.75 2.67
N GLU A 99 -3.74 -14.13 2.52
CA GLU A 99 -4.22 -14.83 1.32
C GLU A 99 -4.08 -13.98 0.04
N GLU A 100 -4.43 -12.69 0.10
CA GLU A 100 -4.30 -11.77 -1.03
C GLU A 100 -2.84 -11.53 -1.38
N HIS A 101 -1.96 -11.34 -0.38
CA HIS A 101 -0.54 -11.13 -0.62
C HIS A 101 0.15 -12.35 -1.25
N GLU A 102 -0.23 -13.56 -0.82
CA GLU A 102 0.24 -14.77 -1.48
C GLU A 102 -0.29 -14.87 -2.92
N ARG A 103 -1.54 -14.48 -3.17
CA ARG A 103 -2.12 -14.45 -4.52
C ARG A 103 -1.35 -13.49 -5.42
N PHE A 104 -1.04 -12.29 -4.95
CA PHE A 104 -0.25 -11.30 -5.68
C PHE A 104 1.17 -11.78 -5.96
N ALA A 105 1.83 -12.40 -4.97
CA ALA A 105 3.15 -12.98 -5.16
C ALA A 105 3.13 -14.08 -6.23
N ARG A 106 2.14 -14.98 -6.20
CA ARG A 106 1.96 -16.02 -7.23
C ARG A 106 1.78 -15.43 -8.62
N LEU A 107 1.01 -14.34 -8.74
CA LEU A 107 0.75 -13.66 -10.00
C LEU A 107 2.04 -13.04 -10.58
N LEU A 108 2.87 -12.40 -9.75
CA LEU A 108 4.17 -11.86 -10.16
C LEU A 108 5.19 -12.95 -10.55
N THR A 109 5.07 -14.16 -9.99
CA THR A 109 5.93 -15.30 -10.29
C THR A 109 5.34 -16.28 -11.31
N GLY A 110 4.22 -15.95 -11.95
CA GLY A 110 3.53 -16.86 -12.88
C GLY A 110 4.33 -17.17 -14.15
N ASP A 111 5.16 -16.23 -14.60
CA ASP A 111 6.09 -16.45 -15.70
C ASP A 111 7.44 -16.96 -15.19
N LEU A 112 7.62 -18.29 -15.22
CA LEU A 112 8.83 -18.95 -14.76
C LEU A 112 10.07 -18.58 -15.58
N ARG A 113 9.92 -18.14 -16.85
CA ARG A 113 11.06 -17.73 -17.68
C ARG A 113 11.70 -16.46 -17.13
N ARG A 114 10.89 -15.60 -16.50
CA ARG A 114 11.37 -14.37 -15.87
C ARG A 114 12.27 -14.69 -14.67
N TRP A 115 12.02 -15.79 -13.96
CA TRP A 115 12.74 -16.19 -12.76
C TRP A 115 13.78 -17.28 -13.01
N ASP A 116 14.38 -17.29 -14.20
CA ASP A 116 15.36 -18.31 -14.58
C ASP A 116 16.52 -18.38 -13.57
N GLY A 117 16.93 -19.60 -13.23
CA GLY A 117 17.95 -19.86 -12.20
C GLY A 117 17.48 -19.64 -10.75
N GLU A 118 16.24 -19.23 -10.49
CA GLU A 118 15.71 -19.05 -9.14
C GLU A 118 14.66 -20.12 -8.77
N PRO A 119 14.83 -20.85 -7.65
CA PRO A 119 13.82 -21.81 -7.20
C PRO A 119 12.47 -21.13 -6.96
N GLY A 120 11.38 -21.74 -7.43
CA GLY A 120 10.01 -21.19 -7.33
C GLY A 120 9.62 -20.66 -5.95
N PRO A 121 9.86 -21.38 -4.83
CA PRO A 121 9.59 -20.86 -3.49
C PRO A 121 10.38 -19.58 -3.15
N ARG A 122 11.62 -19.47 -3.62
CA ARG A 122 12.49 -18.32 -3.38
C ARG A 122 12.13 -17.13 -4.27
N ALA A 123 11.62 -17.37 -5.47
CA ALA A 123 11.00 -16.37 -6.32
C ALA A 123 9.74 -15.78 -5.66
N GLN A 124 8.86 -16.64 -5.13
CA GLN A 124 7.65 -16.22 -4.42
C GLN A 124 7.97 -15.40 -3.16
N GLN A 125 8.95 -15.83 -2.36
CA GLN A 125 9.40 -15.08 -1.18
C GLN A 125 9.93 -13.69 -1.57
N ARG A 126 10.71 -13.59 -2.64
CA ARG A 126 11.21 -12.30 -3.16
C ARG A 126 10.08 -11.39 -3.62
N ALA A 127 9.12 -11.92 -4.38
CA ALA A 127 7.95 -11.18 -4.83
C ALA A 127 7.11 -10.69 -3.64
N LEU A 128 6.90 -11.52 -2.63
CA LEU A 128 6.20 -11.15 -1.40
C LEU A 128 6.94 -10.04 -0.63
N MET A 129 8.26 -10.15 -0.48
CA MET A 129 9.08 -9.12 0.16
C MET A 129 9.00 -7.78 -0.59
N ALA A 130 9.03 -7.82 -1.93
CA ALA A 130 8.89 -6.62 -2.76
C ALA A 130 7.53 -5.95 -2.54
N LEU A 131 6.44 -6.72 -2.56
CA LEU A 131 5.08 -6.23 -2.32
C LEU A 131 4.93 -5.58 -0.93
N VAL A 132 5.33 -6.29 0.12
CA VAL A 132 5.25 -5.79 1.51
C VAL A 132 6.13 -4.55 1.70
N HIS A 133 7.31 -4.51 1.07
CA HIS A 133 8.19 -3.35 1.14
C HIS A 133 7.57 -2.11 0.50
N VAL A 134 6.98 -2.24 -0.69
CA VAL A 134 6.29 -1.12 -1.38
C VAL A 134 5.09 -0.65 -0.57
N GLU A 135 4.20 -1.57 -0.20
CA GLU A 135 2.99 -1.25 0.57
C GLU A 135 3.33 -0.55 1.89
N SER A 136 4.29 -1.09 2.66
CA SER A 136 4.68 -0.53 3.95
C SER A 136 5.27 0.87 3.79
N THR A 137 6.13 1.06 2.77
CA THR A 137 6.79 2.34 2.53
C THR A 137 5.80 3.40 2.08
N LEU A 138 4.94 3.09 1.11
CA LEU A 138 3.94 4.03 0.61
C LEU A 138 2.88 4.35 1.67
N THR A 139 2.46 3.35 2.46
CA THR A 139 1.53 3.58 3.56
C THR A 139 2.14 4.48 4.63
N ALA A 140 3.41 4.26 5.00
CA ALA A 140 4.09 5.12 5.96
C ALA A 140 4.24 6.56 5.43
N TRP A 141 4.71 6.71 4.19
CA TRP A 141 4.97 8.00 3.57
C TRP A 141 3.70 8.80 3.27
N ILE A 142 2.73 8.17 2.62
CA ILE A 142 1.56 8.86 2.04
C ILE A 142 0.38 8.83 3.00
N ALA A 143 0.04 7.66 3.54
CA ALA A 143 -1.16 7.53 4.37
C ALA A 143 -0.92 7.96 5.83
N ALA A 144 0.26 7.68 6.38
CA ALA A 144 0.66 8.12 7.71
C ALA A 144 1.42 9.45 7.72
N GLU A 145 1.63 10.06 6.54
CA GLU A 145 2.29 11.36 6.37
C GLU A 145 3.67 11.44 7.05
N LEU A 146 4.39 10.31 7.12
CA LEU A 146 5.70 10.27 7.73
C LEU A 146 6.68 11.11 6.89
N PRO A 147 7.34 12.14 7.47
CA PRO A 147 8.25 12.99 6.73
C PRO A 147 9.52 12.20 6.40
N LEU A 148 9.62 11.72 5.16
CA LEU A 148 10.81 11.03 4.63
C LEU A 148 11.83 11.98 3.97
N GLY A 149 11.72 13.29 4.24
CA GLY A 149 12.60 14.33 3.71
C GLY A 149 12.06 15.04 2.44
N PRO A 150 12.76 16.09 1.97
CA PRO A 150 12.29 16.99 0.91
C PRO A 150 12.18 16.34 -0.48
N SER A 151 12.74 15.14 -0.65
CA SER A 151 12.71 14.32 -1.87
C SER A 151 12.01 12.96 -1.66
N GLY A 152 11.02 12.89 -0.75
CA GLY A 152 10.35 11.65 -0.32
C GLY A 152 10.04 10.67 -1.47
N PRO A 153 10.22 9.35 -1.28
CA PRO A 153 10.95 8.60 -2.29
C PRO A 153 10.05 7.82 -3.24
N PRO A 154 10.38 7.88 -4.53
CA PRO A 154 10.33 6.71 -5.39
C PRO A 154 11.73 6.08 -5.61
N ASP A 155 12.82 6.80 -5.34
CA ASP A 155 14.19 6.34 -5.68
C ASP A 155 14.70 5.20 -4.79
N LEU A 156 14.60 5.33 -3.45
CA LEU A 156 15.07 4.30 -2.51
C LEU A 156 14.23 3.00 -2.55
N PRO A 157 12.88 3.06 -2.65
CA PRO A 157 12.07 1.87 -2.89
C PRO A 157 12.38 1.23 -4.24
N ALA A 158 12.56 2.02 -5.31
CA ALA A 158 12.95 1.49 -6.62
C ALA A 158 14.30 0.76 -6.56
N ASP A 159 15.27 1.29 -5.80
CA ASP A 159 16.57 0.64 -5.66
C ASP A 159 16.51 -0.64 -4.83
N SER A 160 15.75 -0.63 -3.73
CA SER A 160 15.50 -1.84 -2.93
C SER A 160 14.76 -2.93 -3.73
N LEU A 161 13.80 -2.53 -4.57
CA LEU A 161 13.10 -3.41 -5.49
C LEU A 161 14.04 -4.05 -6.51
N ARG A 162 15.09 -3.35 -6.97
CA ARG A 162 16.10 -3.96 -7.87
C ARG A 162 16.77 -5.15 -7.22
N HIS A 163 17.12 -5.06 -5.94
CA HIS A 163 17.75 -6.18 -5.24
C HIS A 163 16.78 -7.33 -5.00
N LEU A 164 15.54 -7.03 -4.63
CA LEU A 164 14.51 -8.03 -4.38
C LEU A 164 14.07 -8.74 -5.66
N LEU A 165 14.06 -8.03 -6.79
CA LEU A 165 13.62 -8.56 -8.08
C LEU A 165 14.78 -8.88 -9.03
N ALA A 166 16.03 -8.83 -8.57
CA ALA A 166 17.21 -8.97 -9.43
C ALA A 166 17.20 -10.17 -10.38
N PRO A 167 16.76 -11.38 -9.98
CA PRO A 167 16.68 -12.52 -10.90
C PRO A 167 15.66 -12.32 -12.03
N ALA A 168 14.68 -11.45 -11.82
CA ALA A 168 13.56 -11.18 -12.72
C ALA A 168 13.71 -9.90 -13.56
N VAL A 169 14.65 -9.02 -13.19
CA VAL A 169 14.87 -7.74 -13.87
C VAL A 169 16.02 -7.88 -14.86
N GLN A 170 15.72 -7.60 -16.13
CA GLN A 170 16.67 -7.49 -17.23
C GLN A 170 17.30 -6.09 -17.22
N ASP A 171 18.58 -6.01 -17.58
CA ASP A 171 19.29 -4.73 -17.73
C ASP A 171 18.84 -3.93 -18.95
#